data_AF-A0A5J6MR40-F1
#
_entry.id   AF-A0A5J6MR40-F1
#
_cell.length_a   1.000
_cell.length_b   1.000
_cell.length_c   1.000
_cell.angle_alpha   90.00
_cell.angle_beta   90.00
_cell.angle_gamma   90.00
#
_symmetry.space_group_name_H-M   'P 1'
#
loop_
_entity.id
_entity.type
_entity.pdbx_description
1 polymer ?
#
loop_
_entity_poly.entity_id
_entity_poly.type
_entity_poly.pdbx_seq_one_letter_code
_entity_poly.pdbx_strand_id
1 'polypeptide(L)'
;MRLSVVLLSGVLLGLALASGPVARADEDPAARGQALARKYCAGCHRVAFEQAIPPPVLIETETGEEEFKAPSFWQAAHQENRDAAYFRSYIHAPRDPMPEEPLEPAELDSIIAYLMSLRGQTGNGW
;
A
#
# COMPACT_ATOMS: atom_id res chain seq x y z
N MET A 1 34.65 -26.95 64.84
CA MET A 1 35.84 -26.72 64.00
C MET A 1 35.94 -27.80 62.94
N ARG A 2 35.45 -27.54 61.72
CA ARG A 2 35.87 -28.18 60.47
C ARG A 2 35.61 -27.20 59.33
N LEU A 3 36.69 -26.60 58.84
CA LEU A 3 36.73 -25.86 57.58
C LEU A 3 36.47 -26.83 56.44
N SER A 4 35.67 -26.43 55.47
CA SER A 4 35.72 -27.00 54.12
C SER A 4 35.45 -25.85 53.15
N VAL A 5 36.54 -25.22 52.73
CA VAL A 5 36.58 -24.34 51.56
C VAL A 5 36.49 -25.26 50.35
N VAL A 6 35.43 -25.14 49.57
CA VAL A 6 35.36 -25.69 48.21
C VAL A 6 35.26 -24.51 47.27
N LEU A 7 36.43 -24.09 46.77
CA LEU A 7 36.55 -23.31 45.54
C LEU A 7 36.34 -24.26 44.38
N LEU A 8 35.27 -24.10 43.60
CA LEU A 8 35.23 -24.63 42.24
C LEU A 8 34.25 -23.81 41.38
N SER A 9 34.89 -22.96 40.58
CA SER A 9 34.66 -22.82 39.14
C SER A 9 33.31 -22.29 38.67
N GLY A 10 33.39 -21.09 38.09
CA GLY A 10 32.26 -20.38 37.51
C GLY A 10 31.63 -21.10 36.34
N VAL A 11 30.34 -20.85 36.19
CA VAL A 11 29.59 -21.05 34.96
C VAL A 11 28.87 -19.73 34.68
N LEU A 12 29.58 -18.84 33.98
CA LEU A 12 28.95 -17.73 33.27
C LEU A 12 28.25 -18.34 32.06
N LEU A 13 27.03 -18.85 32.26
CA LEU A 13 26.20 -19.33 31.17
C LEU A 13 25.65 -18.10 30.43
N GLY A 14 26.32 -17.75 29.34
CA GLY A 14 26.04 -16.59 28.52
C GLY A 14 24.60 -16.56 28.01
N LEU A 15 23.97 -15.39 28.16
CA LEU A 15 22.79 -14.99 27.40
C LEU A 15 23.15 -15.00 25.91
N ALA A 16 22.81 -16.08 25.22
CA ALA A 16 22.74 -16.09 23.77
C ALA A 16 21.51 -15.27 23.36
N LEU A 17 21.71 -13.97 23.14
CA LEU A 17 20.78 -13.15 22.36
C LEU A 17 20.81 -13.67 20.92
N ALA A 18 19.89 -14.58 20.62
CA ALA A 18 19.61 -15.02 19.26
C ALA A 18 19.00 -13.84 18.48
N SER A 19 19.85 -12.96 17.96
CA SER A 19 19.49 -11.97 16.95
C SER A 19 19.31 -12.68 15.61
N GLY A 20 18.25 -13.48 15.50
CA GLY A 20 17.80 -13.98 14.20
C GLY A 20 17.22 -12.82 13.38
N PRO A 21 17.24 -12.90 12.03
CA PRO A 21 16.52 -11.94 11.21
C PRO A 21 15.05 -11.96 11.65
N VAL A 22 14.54 -10.81 12.09
CA VAL A 22 13.11 -10.62 12.24
C VAL A 22 12.54 -10.75 10.84
N ALA A 23 11.99 -11.92 10.51
CA ALA A 23 11.09 -12.03 9.38
C ALA A 23 10.05 -10.93 9.60
N ARG A 24 10.08 -9.88 8.76
CA ARG A 24 8.96 -8.94 8.72
C ARG A 24 7.77 -9.85 8.44
N ALA A 25 6.82 -9.91 9.38
CA ALA A 25 5.58 -10.63 9.16
C ALA A 25 5.10 -10.25 7.75
N ASP A 26 4.80 -11.26 6.92
CA ASP A 26 4.27 -11.04 5.57
C ASP A 26 3.03 -10.16 5.71
N GLU A 27 3.23 -8.85 5.54
CA GLU A 27 2.17 -7.87 5.63
C GLU A 27 1.19 -8.20 4.52
N ASP A 28 -0.10 -8.29 4.86
CA ASP A 28 -1.15 -8.54 3.88
C ASP A 28 -0.95 -7.57 2.68
N PRO A 29 -0.72 -8.09 1.46
CA PRO A 29 -0.43 -7.25 0.30
C PRO A 29 -1.52 -6.19 0.04
N ALA A 30 -2.78 -6.49 0.37
CA ALA A 30 -3.87 -5.53 0.22
C ALA A 30 -3.79 -4.41 1.26
N ALA A 31 -3.47 -4.71 2.52
CA ALA A 31 -3.24 -3.70 3.56
C ALA A 31 -2.05 -2.79 3.20
N ARG A 32 -0.92 -3.37 2.78
CA ARG A 32 0.24 -2.62 2.28
C ARG A 32 -0.15 -1.75 1.09
N GLY A 33 -0.90 -2.30 0.15
CA GLY A 33 -1.43 -1.61 -1.03
C GLY A 33 -2.28 -0.40 -0.69
N GLN A 34 -3.15 -0.53 0.32
CA GLN A 34 -3.97 0.59 0.78
C GLN A 34 -3.09 1.73 1.33
N ALA A 35 -2.06 1.40 2.13
CA ALA A 35 -1.16 2.40 2.69
C ALA A 35 -0.36 3.14 1.58
N LEU A 36 0.14 2.40 0.60
CA LEU A 36 0.84 2.96 -0.56
C LEU A 36 -0.08 3.83 -1.42
N ALA A 37 -1.30 3.34 -1.71
CA ALA A 37 -2.28 4.11 -2.47
C ALA A 37 -2.69 5.39 -1.74
N ARG A 38 -2.82 5.37 -0.41
CA ARG A 38 -3.05 6.60 0.38
C ARG A 38 -1.90 7.59 0.27
N LYS A 39 -0.67 7.11 0.14
CA LYS A 39 0.52 7.96 0.01
C LYS A 39 0.62 8.60 -1.37
N TYR A 40 0.45 7.82 -2.43
CA TYR A 40 0.73 8.27 -3.80
C TYR A 40 -0.53 8.72 -4.56
N CYS A 41 -1.68 8.08 -4.32
CA CYS A 41 -2.86 8.26 -5.17
C CYS A 41 -3.93 9.18 -4.55
N ALA A 42 -3.86 9.45 -3.25
CA ALA A 42 -4.93 10.15 -2.52
C ALA A 42 -5.07 11.65 -2.85
N GLY A 43 -4.10 12.24 -3.55
CA GLY A 43 -4.19 13.62 -4.01
C GLY A 43 -5.34 13.84 -5.00
N CYS A 44 -5.62 12.82 -5.83
CA CYS A 44 -6.67 12.89 -6.86
C CYS A 44 -7.76 11.83 -6.64
N HIS A 45 -7.41 10.64 -6.14
CA HIS A 45 -8.35 9.53 -5.97
C HIS A 45 -8.83 9.42 -4.52
N ARG A 46 -10.12 9.14 -4.31
CA ARG A 46 -10.60 8.62 -3.02
C ARG A 46 -10.20 7.15 -2.90
N VAL A 47 -9.18 6.88 -2.09
CA VAL A 47 -8.57 5.54 -1.94
C VAL A 47 -9.36 4.68 -0.96
N ALA A 48 -9.98 5.28 0.06
CA ALA A 48 -10.74 4.58 1.08
C ALA A 48 -12.00 5.37 1.48
N PHE A 49 -12.99 4.64 2.00
CA PHE A 49 -14.29 5.19 2.34
C PHE A 49 -14.21 6.36 3.34
N GLU A 50 -13.31 6.33 4.32
CA GLU A 50 -13.24 7.36 5.35
C GLU A 50 -12.59 8.66 4.84
N GLN A 51 -11.99 8.67 3.64
CA GLN A 51 -11.40 9.88 3.08
C GLN A 51 -12.47 10.82 2.55
N ALA A 52 -12.22 12.12 2.72
CA ALA A 52 -12.93 13.13 1.95
C ALA A 52 -12.73 12.89 0.45
N ILE A 53 -13.71 13.30 -0.36
CA ILE A 53 -13.58 13.26 -1.82
C ILE A 53 -12.55 14.33 -2.22
N PRO A 54 -11.48 13.97 -2.94
CA PRO A 54 -10.52 14.96 -3.44
C PRO A 54 -11.17 15.95 -4.41
N PRO A 55 -10.69 17.20 -4.49
CA PRO A 55 -11.15 18.14 -5.49
C PRO A 55 -10.84 17.63 -6.91
N PRO A 56 -11.58 18.10 -7.93
CA PRO A 56 -11.21 17.83 -9.32
C PRO A 56 -9.84 18.43 -9.64
N VAL A 57 -9.15 17.83 -10.61
CA VAL A 57 -7.94 18.38 -11.21
C VAL A 57 -8.35 19.38 -12.29
N LEU A 58 -7.78 20.58 -12.26
CA LEU A 58 -7.98 21.61 -13.27
C LEU A 58 -6.82 21.56 -14.26
N ILE A 59 -7.14 21.43 -15.54
CA ILE A 59 -6.15 21.41 -16.63
C ILE A 59 -6.45 22.56 -17.59
N GLU A 60 -5.45 23.37 -17.88
CA GLU A 60 -5.54 24.39 -18.92
C GLU A 60 -5.42 23.74 -20.31
N THR A 61 -6.43 23.95 -21.14
CA THR A 61 -6.48 23.53 -22.54
C THR A 61 -6.49 24.74 -23.48
N GLU A 62 -6.36 24.52 -24.78
CA GLU A 62 -6.42 25.61 -25.78
C GLU A 62 -7.76 26.37 -25.75
N THR A 63 -8.83 25.73 -25.26
CA THR A 63 -10.19 26.28 -25.23
C THR A 63 -10.64 26.77 -23.85
N GLY A 64 -9.81 26.63 -22.81
CA GLY A 64 -10.15 27.06 -21.44
C GLY A 64 -9.68 26.06 -20.39
N GLU A 65 -10.19 26.21 -19.17
CA GLU A 65 -9.93 25.27 -18.07
C GLU A 65 -10.96 24.12 -18.11
N GLU A 66 -10.49 22.89 -17.98
CA GLU A 66 -11.32 21.68 -17.90
C GLU A 66 -11.14 20.98 -16.55
N GLU A 67 -12.27 20.54 -15.96
CA GLU A 67 -12.27 19.80 -14.70
C GLU A 67 -12.25 18.28 -14.94
N PHE A 68 -11.28 17.60 -14.35
CA PHE A 68 -11.15 16.15 -14.38
C PHE A 68 -11.36 15.56 -12.99
N LYS A 69 -12.40 14.73 -12.85
CA LYS A 69 -12.67 13.99 -11.62
C LYS A 69 -12.12 12.57 -11.73
N ALA A 70 -11.12 12.26 -10.90
CA ALA A 70 -10.62 10.91 -10.80
C ALA A 70 -11.68 9.98 -10.15
N PRO A 71 -11.84 8.74 -10.63
CA PRO A 71 -12.72 7.78 -9.97
C PRO A 71 -12.14 7.43 -8.60
N SER A 72 -12.99 7.11 -7.63
CA SER A 72 -12.51 6.45 -6.42
C SER A 72 -11.90 5.08 -6.74
N PHE A 73 -11.14 4.53 -5.80
CA PHE A 73 -10.60 3.17 -5.94
C PHE A 73 -11.71 2.13 -6.03
N TRP A 74 -12.81 2.30 -5.27
CA TRP A 74 -13.96 1.42 -5.37
C TRP A 74 -14.61 1.50 -6.75
N GLN A 75 -14.83 2.71 -7.29
CA GLN A 75 -15.38 2.90 -8.63
C GLN A 75 -14.47 2.31 -9.71
N ALA A 76 -13.16 2.48 -9.59
CA ALA A 76 -12.20 1.87 -10.51
C ALA A 76 -12.28 0.34 -10.46
N ALA A 77 -12.29 -0.25 -9.26
CA ALA A 77 -12.32 -1.70 -9.07
C ALA A 77 -13.57 -2.38 -9.66
N HIS A 78 -14.71 -1.68 -9.64
CA HIS A 78 -16.03 -2.17 -10.08
C HIS A 78 -16.36 -1.89 -11.56
N GLN A 79 -15.45 -1.28 -12.31
CA GLN A 79 -15.63 -1.13 -13.75
C GLN A 79 -15.43 -2.47 -14.47
N GLU A 80 -16.36 -2.78 -15.39
CA GLU A 80 -16.32 -3.98 -16.21
C GLU A 80 -15.02 -4.05 -17.04
N ASN A 81 -14.56 -5.26 -17.31
CA ASN A 81 -13.38 -5.54 -18.17
C ASN A 81 -12.07 -4.91 -17.69
N ARG A 82 -11.98 -4.51 -16.42
CA ARG A 82 -10.70 -4.20 -15.77
C ARG A 82 -10.31 -5.41 -14.95
N ASP A 83 -9.03 -5.74 -14.87
CA ASP A 83 -8.50 -6.80 -14.02
C ASP A 83 -7.10 -6.37 -13.52
N ALA A 84 -6.41 -7.25 -12.81
CA ALA A 84 -5.07 -6.96 -12.30
C ALA A 84 -4.06 -6.63 -13.43
N ALA A 85 -4.18 -7.24 -14.61
CA ALA A 85 -3.30 -6.98 -15.73
C ALA A 85 -3.58 -5.60 -16.35
N TYR A 86 -4.86 -5.24 -16.50
CA TYR A 86 -5.28 -3.90 -16.91
C TYR A 86 -4.71 -2.83 -15.97
N PHE A 87 -4.91 -2.99 -14.65
CA PHE A 87 -4.44 -1.98 -13.69
C PHE A 87 -2.92 -1.87 -13.66
N ARG A 88 -2.20 -2.98 -13.80
CA ARG A 88 -0.73 -2.94 -13.93
C ARG A 88 -0.28 -2.12 -15.13
N SER A 89 -0.85 -2.40 -16.31
CA SER A 89 -0.52 -1.65 -17.52
C SER A 89 -0.91 -0.18 -17.41
N TYR A 90 -2.09 0.12 -16.84
CA TYR A 90 -2.59 1.49 -16.76
C TYR A 90 -1.80 2.34 -15.74
N ILE A 91 -1.49 1.80 -14.57
CA ILE A 91 -0.76 2.55 -13.52
C ILE A 91 0.72 2.70 -13.88
N HIS A 92 1.32 1.71 -14.56
CA HIS A 92 2.70 1.83 -15.05
C HIS A 92 2.84 2.86 -16.17
N ALA A 93 1.80 3.07 -16.99
CA ALA A 93 1.81 4.02 -18.09
C ALA A 93 0.50 4.83 -18.10
N PRO A 94 0.34 5.74 -17.12
CA PRO A 94 -0.88 6.50 -16.99
C PRO A 94 -1.03 7.51 -18.13
N ARG A 95 -2.25 8.02 -18.30
CA ARG A 95 -2.54 9.12 -19.24
C ARG A 95 -2.87 10.37 -18.46
N ASP A 96 -2.47 11.50 -19.02
CA ASP A 96 -2.85 12.82 -18.52
C ASP A 96 -4.36 12.88 -18.22
N PRO A 97 -4.77 13.42 -17.04
CA PRO A 97 -3.97 14.14 -16.05
C PRO A 97 -3.35 13.29 -14.94
N MET A 98 -3.38 11.96 -15.04
CA MET A 98 -2.78 11.09 -14.02
C MET A 98 -1.25 11.03 -14.21
N PRO A 99 -0.45 11.49 -13.23
CA PRO A 99 1.00 11.45 -13.34
C PRO A 99 1.55 10.03 -13.17
N GLU A 100 2.78 9.81 -13.64
CA GLU A 100 3.55 8.62 -13.32
C GLU A 100 4.08 8.72 -11.88
N GLU A 101 3.80 7.71 -11.06
CA GLU A 101 4.27 7.63 -9.69
C GLU A 101 5.58 6.80 -9.62
N PRO A 102 6.55 7.18 -8.77
CA PRO A 102 7.82 6.46 -8.64
C PRO A 102 7.65 5.18 -7.79
N LEU A 103 6.90 4.20 -8.32
CA LEU A 103 6.57 2.95 -7.66
C LEU A 103 7.57 1.85 -8.02
N GLU A 104 8.09 1.15 -7.02
CA GLU A 104 8.78 -0.10 -7.24
C GLU A 104 7.78 -1.19 -7.69
N PRO A 105 8.21 -2.22 -8.46
CA PRO A 105 7.30 -3.25 -8.96
C PRO A 105 6.46 -3.94 -7.87
N ALA A 106 7.05 -4.22 -6.71
CA ALA A 106 6.35 -4.83 -5.58
C ALA A 106 5.33 -3.86 -4.90
N GLU A 107 5.56 -2.55 -4.98
CA GLU A 107 4.62 -1.54 -4.49
C GLU A 107 3.40 -1.46 -5.41
N LEU A 108 3.63 -1.45 -6.73
CA LEU A 108 2.57 -1.52 -7.72
C LEU A 108 1.72 -2.79 -7.54
N ASP A 109 2.37 -3.94 -7.35
CA ASP A 109 1.66 -5.20 -7.10
C ASP A 109 0.79 -5.14 -5.84
N SER A 110 1.27 -4.50 -4.78
CA SER A 110 0.50 -4.30 -3.54
C SER A 110 -0.71 -3.39 -3.79
N ILE A 111 -0.54 -2.27 -4.50
CA ILE A 111 -1.64 -1.35 -4.86
C ILE A 111 -2.71 -2.08 -5.69
N ILE A 112 -2.30 -2.92 -6.64
CA ILE A 112 -3.22 -3.73 -7.45
C ILE A 112 -3.94 -4.76 -6.56
N ALA A 113 -3.24 -5.41 -5.62
CA ALA A 113 -3.87 -6.33 -4.67
C ALA A 113 -4.97 -5.62 -3.86
N TYR A 114 -4.73 -4.37 -3.44
CA TYR A 114 -5.75 -3.55 -2.80
C TYR A 114 -6.93 -3.25 -3.75
N LEU A 115 -6.69 -2.77 -4.97
CA LEU A 115 -7.77 -2.55 -5.96
C LEU A 115 -8.62 -3.80 -6.20
N MET A 116 -7.99 -4.97 -6.29
CA MET A 116 -8.69 -6.24 -6.50
C MET A 116 -9.50 -6.66 -5.28
N SER A 117 -9.02 -6.40 -4.07
CA SER A 117 -9.75 -6.73 -2.83
C SER A 117 -11.04 -5.94 -2.67
N LEU A 118 -11.17 -4.78 -3.33
CA LEU A 118 -12.38 -3.96 -3.29
C LEU A 118 -13.56 -4.57 -4.05
N ARG A 119 -13.34 -5.49 -5.01
CA ARG A 119 -14.41 -6.07 -5.85
C ARG A 119 -15.46 -6.86 -5.10
N GLY A 120 -15.07 -7.45 -3.97
CA GLY A 120 -15.98 -8.20 -3.11
C GLY A 120 -16.79 -7.33 -2.15
N GLN A 121 -16.54 -6.01 -2.13
CA GLN A 121 -17.12 -5.09 -1.16
C GLN A 121 -18.37 -4.41 -1.72
N THR A 122 -19.49 -4.56 -1.02
CA THR A 122 -20.71 -3.80 -1.33
C THR A 122 -20.52 -2.34 -0.93
N GLY A 123 -20.89 -1.40 -1.80
CA GLY A 123 -20.80 0.03 -1.51
C GLY A 123 -21.45 0.87 -2.61
N ASN A 124 -21.81 2.12 -2.30
CA ASN A 124 -22.46 3.02 -3.23
C ASN A 124 -21.43 3.98 -3.84
N GLY A 125 -20.51 3.47 -4.67
CA GLY A 125 -19.65 4.35 -5.49
C GLY A 125 -18.76 5.32 -4.71
N TRP A 126 -18.39 4.97 -3.47
CA TRP A 126 -17.56 5.83 -2.61
C TRP A 126 -16.18 6.02 -3.17
#